data_AF-A0A537VVA7-F1
#
_entry.id   AF-A0A537VVA7-F1
#
_cell.length_a   1.000
_cell.length_b   1.000
_cell.length_c   1.000
_cell.angle_alpha   90.00
_cell.angle_beta   90.00
_cell.angle_gamma   90.00
#
_symmetry.space_group_name_H-M   'P 1'
#
loop_
_entity.id
_entity.type
_entity.pdbx_description
1 polymer ?
#
loop_
_entity_poly.entity_id
_entity_poly.type
_entity_poly.pdbx_seq_one_letter_code
_entity_poly.pdbx_strand_id
1 'polypeptide(L)'
;MAWLKANHAQVTQGHNGSGGAQHLCGVELQRIVGASWQFVPYRGAAPALQDVVGGRVDVMCPSPASSLAMVQSGLLRAYAVTDATRLASAPDIPTVDEAGFPQLHISVWGGLFVP
;
A
#
# COMPACT_ATOMS: atom_id res chain seq x y z
N MET A 1 9.57 -2.64 -8.38
CA MET A 1 10.60 -2.92 -7.35
C MET A 1 11.99 -2.39 -7.66
N ALA A 2 12.45 -2.31 -8.93
CA ALA A 2 13.80 -1.79 -9.23
C ALA A 2 14.05 -0.39 -8.62
N TRP A 3 13.07 0.51 -8.72
CA TRP A 3 13.16 1.83 -8.10
C TRP A 3 13.22 1.76 -6.56
N LEU A 4 12.36 0.95 -5.91
CA LEU A 4 12.40 0.75 -4.46
C LEU A 4 13.74 0.18 -4.00
N LYS A 5 14.27 -0.81 -4.71
CA LYS A 5 15.56 -1.44 -4.40
C LYS A 5 16.73 -0.45 -4.58
N ALA A 6 16.70 0.37 -5.63
CA ALA A 6 17.73 1.36 -5.91
C ALA A 6 17.69 2.56 -4.94
N ASN A 7 16.52 2.97 -4.49
CA ASN A 7 16.31 4.17 -3.67
C ASN A 7 15.97 3.87 -2.21
N HIS A 8 16.09 2.61 -1.76
CA HIS A 8 15.56 2.13 -0.48
C HIS A 8 15.95 3.00 0.73
N ALA A 9 17.14 3.61 0.72
CA ALA A 9 17.65 4.43 1.81
C ALA A 9 16.89 5.76 1.97
N GLN A 10 16.24 6.24 0.90
CA GLN A 10 15.50 7.50 0.86
C GLN A 10 13.99 7.26 0.88
N VAL A 11 13.55 6.04 0.57
CA VAL A 11 12.12 5.69 0.59
C VAL A 11 11.58 5.81 2.01
N THR A 12 10.40 6.41 2.11
CA THR A 12 9.60 6.50 3.32
C THR A 12 8.22 5.92 3.05
N GLN A 13 7.71 5.17 4.01
CA GLN A 13 6.39 4.56 3.90
C GLN A 13 5.46 4.94 5.04
N GLY A 14 4.32 5.50 4.70
CA GLY A 14 3.25 5.85 5.63
C GLY A 14 2.45 4.61 6.03
N HIS A 15 2.06 4.55 7.30
CA HIS A 15 1.09 3.57 7.78
C HIS A 15 0.24 4.12 8.92
N ASN A 16 -0.98 3.61 9.08
CA ASN A 16 -1.94 4.07 10.09
C ASN A 16 -1.75 3.50 11.52
N GLY A 17 -0.61 2.85 11.80
CA GLY A 17 -0.34 2.22 13.09
C GLY A 17 0.50 0.95 12.97
N SER A 18 1.39 0.71 13.94
CA SER A 18 2.25 -0.48 13.96
C SER A 18 1.43 -1.75 14.22
N GLY A 19 1.76 -2.81 13.48
CA GLY A 19 1.04 -4.10 13.56
C GLY A 19 -0.26 -4.17 12.77
N GLY A 20 -0.75 -3.06 12.21
CA GLY A 20 -1.88 -3.06 11.29
C GLY A 20 -1.51 -3.58 9.90
N ALA A 21 -2.53 -3.92 9.10
CA ALA A 21 -2.33 -4.47 7.76
C ALA A 21 -1.48 -3.58 6.83
N GLN A 22 -1.58 -2.24 6.95
CA GLN A 22 -0.77 -1.31 6.15
C GLN A 22 0.72 -1.38 6.50
N HIS A 23 1.03 -1.58 7.79
CA HIS A 23 2.39 -1.78 8.24
C HIS A 23 2.92 -3.15 7.78
N LEU A 24 2.13 -4.20 7.93
CA LEU A 24 2.49 -5.56 7.47
C LEU A 24 2.71 -5.62 5.96
N CYS A 25 1.93 -4.89 5.16
CA CYS A 25 2.15 -4.77 3.72
C CYS A 25 3.51 -4.20 3.38
N GLY A 26 3.93 -3.17 4.11
CA GLY A 26 5.27 -2.62 3.97
C GLY A 26 6.36 -3.61 4.34
N VAL A 27 6.22 -4.31 5.46
CA VAL A 27 7.19 -5.30 5.93
C VAL A 27 7.33 -6.44 4.91
N GLU A 28 6.22 -6.95 4.38
CA GLU A 28 6.24 -8.00 3.37
C GLU A 28 6.82 -7.50 2.05
N LEU A 29 6.53 -6.26 1.66
CA LEU A 29 7.15 -5.63 0.50
C LEU A 29 8.66 -5.49 0.70
N GLN A 30 9.15 -5.10 1.89
CA GLN A 30 10.60 -5.06 2.20
C GLN A 30 11.23 -6.45 2.04
N ARG A 31 10.55 -7.48 2.54
CA ARG A 31 10.98 -8.88 2.42
C ARG A 31 11.10 -9.33 0.97
N ILE A 32 10.09 -9.04 0.14
CA ILE A 32 10.05 -9.42 -1.28
C ILE A 32 11.05 -8.62 -2.12
N VAL A 33 11.18 -7.31 -1.87
CA VAL A 33 12.18 -6.46 -2.55
C VAL A 33 13.61 -6.86 -2.16
N GLY A 34 13.80 -7.36 -0.94
CA GLY A 34 15.11 -7.58 -0.33
C GLY A 34 15.81 -6.26 -0.02
N ALA A 35 15.06 -5.24 0.39
CA ALA A 35 15.56 -3.93 0.77
C ALA A 35 14.73 -3.36 1.93
N SER A 36 15.34 -2.50 2.75
CA SER A 36 14.68 -1.87 3.90
C SER A 36 14.56 -0.36 3.70
N TRP A 37 13.44 0.20 4.14
CA TRP A 37 13.14 1.62 4.11
C TRP A 37 12.43 2.06 5.40
N GLN A 38 12.32 3.37 5.61
CA GLN A 38 11.78 3.91 6.85
C GLN A 38 10.25 3.87 6.88
N PHE A 39 9.68 3.52 8.03
CA PHE A 39 8.25 3.62 8.30
C PHE A 39 7.93 4.93 9.02
N VAL A 40 6.90 5.63 8.55
CA VAL A 40 6.39 6.86 9.16
C VAL A 40 5.00 6.56 9.72
N PRO A 41 4.82 6.57 11.05
CA PRO A 41 3.53 6.26 11.67
C PRO A 41 2.60 7.46 11.63
N TYR A 42 1.34 7.20 11.30
CA TYR A 42 0.26 8.19 11.32
C TYR A 42 -0.91 7.72 12.18
N ARG A 43 -1.64 8.67 12.74
CA ARG A 43 -2.89 8.43 13.48
C ARG A 43 -4.07 8.31 12.51
N GLY A 44 -4.07 7.25 11.71
CA GLY A 44 -5.09 7.00 10.67
C GLY A 44 -4.57 7.17 9.24
N ALA A 45 -5.37 6.72 8.26
CA ALA A 45 -4.95 6.69 6.85
C ALA A 45 -5.03 8.06 6.15
N ALA A 46 -5.99 8.92 6.52
CA ALA A 46 -6.19 10.21 5.88
C ALA A 46 -4.95 11.14 5.91
N PRO A 47 -4.31 11.40 7.07
CA PRO A 47 -3.13 12.26 7.08
C PRO A 47 -1.94 11.62 6.35
N ALA A 48 -1.80 10.29 6.37
CA ALA A 48 -0.78 9.59 5.59
C ALA A 48 -0.98 9.77 4.08
N LEU A 49 -2.22 9.63 3.60
CA LEU A 49 -2.55 9.81 2.18
C LEU A 49 -2.30 11.25 1.71
N GLN A 50 -2.60 12.25 2.54
CA GLN A 50 -2.27 13.65 2.23
C GLN A 50 -0.77 13.88 2.10
N ASP A 51 0.03 13.28 2.97
CA ASP A 51 1.50 13.36 2.89
C ASP A 51 2.06 12.61 1.68
N VAL A 52 1.41 11.53 1.22
CA VAL A 52 1.76 10.88 -0.05
C VAL A 52 1.45 11.79 -1.24
N VAL A 53 0.26 12.41 -1.28
CA VAL A 53 -0.11 13.38 -2.32
C VAL A 53 0.86 14.57 -2.32
N GLY A 54 1.26 15.03 -1.14
CA GLY A 54 2.22 16.12 -0.97
C GLY A 54 3.68 15.75 -1.17
N GLY A 55 4.01 14.49 -1.47
CA GLY A 55 5.38 14.01 -1.66
C GLY A 55 6.24 14.02 -0.40
N ARG A 56 5.63 14.07 0.79
CA ARG A 56 6.31 13.96 2.09
C ARG A 56 6.60 12.50 2.46
N VAL A 57 5.81 11.58 1.90
CA VAL A 57 5.96 10.13 2.04
C VAL A 57 5.86 9.50 0.66
N ASP A 58 6.73 8.54 0.35
CA ASP A 58 6.84 7.99 -1.01
C ASP A 58 5.81 6.92 -1.33
N VAL A 59 5.52 6.05 -0.36
CA VAL A 59 4.70 4.86 -0.57
C VAL A 59 3.76 4.58 0.60
N MET A 60 2.66 3.91 0.29
CA MET A 60 1.68 3.45 1.27
C MET A 60 0.94 2.24 0.69
N CYS A 61 0.47 1.34 1.56
CA CYS A 61 -0.51 0.31 1.21
C CYS A 61 -1.90 0.69 1.78
N PRO A 62 -2.62 1.66 1.18
CA PRO A 62 -3.93 2.06 1.66
C PRO A 62 -5.02 1.03 1.34
N SER A 63 -6.14 1.09 2.04
CA SER A 63 -7.33 0.35 1.60
C SER A 63 -7.98 1.05 0.40
N PRO A 64 -8.58 0.32 -0.55
CA PRO A 64 -9.24 0.94 -1.71
C PRO A 64 -10.32 1.95 -1.31
N ALA A 65 -11.06 1.69 -0.23
CA ALA A 65 -12.07 2.60 0.30
C ALA A 65 -11.49 3.99 0.69
N SER A 66 -10.21 4.04 1.08
CA SER A 66 -9.55 5.30 1.49
C SER A 66 -8.83 6.02 0.34
N SER A 67 -8.38 5.30 -0.70
CA SER A 67 -7.48 5.85 -1.73
C SER A 67 -8.08 5.92 -3.14
N LEU A 68 -9.12 5.14 -3.46
CA LEU A 68 -9.57 4.97 -4.84
C LEU A 68 -10.02 6.28 -5.51
N ALA A 69 -10.74 7.15 -4.79
CA ALA A 69 -11.15 8.45 -5.31
C ALA A 69 -9.94 9.33 -5.70
N MET A 70 -8.88 9.32 -4.88
CA MET A 70 -7.65 10.05 -5.17
C MET A 70 -6.90 9.45 -6.37
N VAL A 71 -6.89 8.12 -6.50
CA VAL A 71 -6.33 7.43 -7.66
C VAL A 71 -7.07 7.81 -8.95
N GLN A 72 -8.41 7.79 -8.92
CA GLN A 72 -9.25 8.17 -10.06
C GLN A 72 -9.09 9.64 -10.44
N SER A 73 -8.84 10.53 -9.47
CA SER A 73 -8.55 11.95 -9.73
C SER A 73 -7.13 12.22 -10.27
N GLY A 74 -6.27 11.20 -10.32
CA GLY A 74 -4.86 11.34 -10.73
C GLY A 74 -3.92 11.92 -9.68
N LEU A 75 -4.41 12.21 -8.46
CA LEU A 75 -3.60 12.68 -7.33
C LEU A 75 -2.68 11.59 -6.77
N LEU A 76 -3.08 10.33 -6.92
CA LEU A 76 -2.29 9.17 -6.51
C LEU A 76 -2.10 8.21 -7.67
N ARG A 77 -0.93 7.58 -7.73
CA ARG A 77 -0.66 6.49 -8.65
C ARG A 77 -0.79 5.15 -7.92
N ALA A 78 -1.80 4.36 -8.30
CA ALA A 78 -1.89 2.97 -7.86
C ALA A 78 -0.99 2.08 -8.72
N TYR A 79 -0.24 1.20 -8.08
CA TYR A 79 0.69 0.28 -8.77
C TYR A 79 0.12 -1.13 -8.92
N ALA A 80 -0.52 -1.66 -7.88
CA ALA A 80 -1.16 -2.96 -7.88
C ALA A 80 -2.17 -3.07 -6.73
N VAL A 81 -3.13 -3.99 -6.87
CA VAL A 81 -3.98 -4.47 -5.77
C VAL A 81 -3.39 -5.75 -5.18
N THR A 82 -3.42 -5.89 -3.86
CA THR A 82 -2.83 -7.02 -3.11
C THR A 82 -3.78 -8.22 -2.99
N ASP A 83 -4.89 -8.20 -3.71
CA ASP A 83 -5.86 -9.30 -3.77
C ASP A 83 -5.53 -10.22 -4.96
N ALA A 84 -6.08 -11.44 -4.95
CA ALA A 84 -5.89 -12.43 -6.02
C ALA A 84 -6.60 -12.02 -7.33
N THR A 85 -7.60 -11.14 -7.24
CA THR A 85 -8.36 -10.65 -8.39
C THR A 85 -8.38 -9.12 -8.41
N ARG A 86 -8.56 -8.55 -9.60
CA ARG A 86 -8.73 -7.11 -9.76
C ARG A 86 -10.00 -6.65 -9.05
N LEU A 87 -9.97 -5.43 -8.52
CA LEU A 87 -11.15 -4.81 -7.94
C LEU A 87 -12.14 -4.44 -9.04
N ALA A 88 -13.42 -4.82 -8.88
CA ALA A 88 -14.47 -4.44 -9.82
C ALA A 88 -14.62 -2.91 -9.97
N SER A 89 -14.31 -2.15 -8.91
CA SER A 89 -14.32 -0.69 -8.89
C SER A 89 -13.06 -0.04 -9.50
N ALA A 90 -12.02 -0.83 -9.80
CA ALA A 90 -10.76 -0.35 -10.35
C ALA A 90 -10.15 -1.39 -11.32
N PRO A 91 -10.84 -1.72 -12.42
CA PRO A 91 -10.44 -2.80 -13.32
C PRO A 91 -9.12 -2.52 -14.05
N ASP A 92 -8.69 -1.26 -14.14
CA ASP A 92 -7.44 -0.86 -14.80
C ASP A 92 -6.20 -1.14 -13.94
N ILE A 93 -6.37 -1.28 -12.61
CA ILE A 93 -5.27 -1.53 -11.69
C ILE A 93 -4.97 -3.04 -11.69
N PRO A 94 -3.74 -3.47 -12.00
CA PRO A 94 -3.38 -4.88 -12.01
C PRO A 94 -3.32 -5.46 -10.60
N THR A 95 -3.39 -6.78 -10.49
CA THR A 95 -3.06 -7.48 -9.23
C THR A 95 -1.55 -7.52 -9.01
N VAL A 96 -1.14 -7.83 -7.78
CA VAL A 96 0.27 -8.12 -7.48
C VAL A 96 0.81 -9.28 -8.30
N ASP A 97 -0.01 -10.29 -8.62
CA ASP A 97 0.38 -11.42 -9.47
C ASP A 97 0.72 -10.97 -10.88
N GLU A 98 -0.18 -10.18 -11.49
CA GLU A 98 -0.01 -9.62 -12.83
C GLU A 98 1.16 -8.65 -12.90
N ALA A 99 1.42 -7.93 -11.79
CA ALA A 99 2.56 -7.03 -11.66
C ALA A 99 3.90 -7.76 -11.42
N GLY A 100 3.88 -9.09 -11.25
CA GLY A 100 5.08 -9.93 -11.05
C GLY A 100 5.51 -10.11 -9.60
N PHE A 101 4.58 -9.95 -8.64
CA PHE A 101 4.80 -10.03 -7.20
C PHE A 101 3.82 -10.99 -6.48
N PRO A 102 3.76 -12.28 -6.87
CA PRO A 102 2.73 -13.21 -6.39
C PRO A 102 2.86 -13.64 -4.92
N GLN A 103 3.76 -13.01 -4.16
CA GLN A 103 3.95 -13.26 -2.74
C GLN A 103 3.31 -12.16 -1.88
N LEU A 104 2.87 -11.04 -2.48
CA LEU A 104 2.34 -9.89 -1.75
C LEU A 104 0.81 -9.95 -1.62
N HIS A 105 0.30 -11.00 -0.99
CA HIS A 105 -1.14 -11.14 -0.74
C HIS A 105 -1.50 -10.70 0.67
N ILE A 106 -2.03 -9.48 0.78
CA ILE A 106 -2.53 -8.93 2.04
C ILE A 106 -3.91 -8.36 1.78
N SER A 107 -4.91 -9.04 2.34
CA SER A 107 -6.31 -8.61 2.28
C SER A 107 -6.80 -8.29 3.69
N VAL A 108 -7.57 -7.21 3.79
CA VAL A 108 -8.21 -6.78 5.03
C VAL A 108 -9.69 -7.11 4.91
N TRP A 109 -10.17 -7.99 5.77
CA TRP A 109 -11.58 -8.35 5.85
C TRP A 109 -12.16 -7.88 7.19
N GLY A 110 -13.43 -7.49 7.17
CA GLY A 110 -14.22 -7.24 8.37
C GLY A 110 -15.14 -8.43 8.62
N GLY A 111 -15.19 -8.90 9.86
CA GLY A 111 -16.13 -9.94 10.29
C GLY A 111 -16.90 -9.47 11.52
N LEU A 112 -18.09 -10.03 11.70
CA LEU A 112 -18.89 -9.86 12.92
C LEU A 112 -18.84 -11.16 13.71
N PHE A 113 -18.53 -11.06 15.00
CA PHE A 113 -18.54 -12.20 15.92
C PHE A 113 -19.73 -12.06 16.87
N VAL A 114 -20.43 -13.16 17.10
CA VAL A 114 -21.51 -13.29 18.10
C VAL A 114 -21.08 -14.33 19.15
N PRO A 115 -21.62 -14.25 20.39
CA PRO A 115 -21.28 -15.18 21.47
C PRO A 115 -21.57 -16.64 21.15
#